data_AF-A0A537LYN8-F1
#
_entry.id   AF-A0A537LYN8-F1
#
_cell.length_a   1.000
_cell.length_b   1.000
_cell.length_c   1.000
_cell.angle_alpha   90.00
_cell.angle_beta   90.00
_cell.angle_gamma   90.00
#
_symmetry.space_group_name_H-M   'P 1'
#
loop_
_entity.id
_entity.type
_entity.pdbx_description
1 polymer ?
#
loop_
_entity_poly.entity_id
_entity_poly.type
_entity_poly.pdbx_seq_one_letter_code
_entity_poly.pdbx_strand_id
1 'polypeptide(L)'
;MKQQTNPFFTVSVASSLVGVSPQTLRKWEQHGLIYPVREGRSRRRLYSWQDIERAQQIRYFVIRKRVPLRHIRLQLRLGAVRKIPAQATGDGRRGAPLIPRLALAIPR
;
A
#
# COMPACT_ATOMS: atom_id res chain seq x y z
N MET A 1 -25.52 19.87 3.46
CA MET A 1 -24.80 18.81 2.73
C MET A 1 -23.42 18.66 3.36
N LYS A 2 -23.15 17.58 4.13
CA LYS A 2 -21.82 17.36 4.73
C LYS A 2 -20.86 16.98 3.60
N GLN A 3 -19.93 17.87 3.25
CA GLN A 3 -18.86 17.51 2.33
C GLN A 3 -18.05 16.41 3.00
N GLN A 4 -18.10 15.21 2.42
CA GLN A 4 -17.39 14.06 2.91
C GLN A 4 -15.93 14.28 2.52
N THR A 5 -15.19 15.03 3.34
CA THR A 5 -13.77 15.28 3.17
C THR A 5 -13.08 13.92 3.22
N ASN A 6 -12.73 13.36 2.07
CA ASN A 6 -12.03 12.09 2.02
C ASN A 6 -10.68 12.30 2.71
N PRO A 7 -10.41 11.65 3.85
CA PRO A 7 -9.21 11.94 4.62
C PRO A 7 -7.97 11.56 3.83
N PHE A 8 -6.97 12.45 3.85
CA PHE A 8 -5.65 12.19 3.31
C PHE A 8 -4.71 11.70 4.42
N PHE A 9 -3.89 10.70 4.08
CA PHE A 9 -2.98 10.06 5.01
C PHE A 9 -1.53 10.39 4.65
N THR A 10 -0.70 10.67 5.66
CA THR A 10 0.74 10.79 5.45
C THR A 10 1.36 9.43 5.13
N VAL A 11 2.57 9.42 4.55
CA VAL A 11 3.27 8.17 4.23
C VAL A 11 3.41 7.23 5.44
N SER A 12 3.59 7.77 6.64
CA SER A 12 3.69 6.98 7.87
C SER A 12 2.37 6.29 8.19
N VAL A 13 1.26 7.04 8.19
CA VAL A 13 -0.08 6.48 8.46
C VAL A 13 -0.47 5.46 7.38
N ALA A 14 -0.23 5.79 6.11
CA ALA A 14 -0.46 4.89 4.99
C ALA A 14 0.33 3.57 5.14
N SER A 15 1.59 3.64 5.58
CA SER A 15 2.43 2.46 5.78
C SER A 15 1.87 1.52 6.85
N SER A 16 1.35 2.09 7.95
CA SER A 16 0.69 1.35 9.03
C SER A 16 -0.62 0.71 8.56
N LEU A 17 -1.44 1.44 7.80
CA LEU A 17 -2.73 0.93 7.28
C LEU A 17 -2.56 -0.20 6.27
N VAL A 18 -1.49 -0.17 5.47
CA VAL A 18 -1.20 -1.21 4.46
C VAL A 18 -0.43 -2.39 5.07
N GLY A 19 0.33 -2.15 6.15
CA GLY A 19 1.19 -3.14 6.78
C GLY A 19 2.50 -3.38 6.02
N VAL A 20 3.12 -2.30 5.50
CA VAL A 20 4.43 -2.33 4.81
C VAL A 20 5.30 -1.17 5.28
N SER A 21 6.60 -1.19 4.99
CA SER A 21 7.48 -0.06 5.32
C SER A 21 7.20 1.16 4.42
N PRO A 22 7.46 2.40 4.90
CA PRO A 22 7.39 3.60 4.08
C PRO A 22 8.27 3.55 2.82
N GLN A 23 9.41 2.84 2.90
CA GLN A 23 10.30 2.66 1.76
C GLN A 23 9.66 1.79 0.66
N THR A 24 8.92 0.74 1.04
CA THR A 24 8.17 -0.09 0.10
C THR A 24 7.08 0.72 -0.61
N LEU A 25 6.34 1.57 0.11
CA LEU A 25 5.35 2.47 -0.51
C LEU A 25 6.00 3.44 -1.52
N ARG A 26 7.16 4.02 -1.18
CA ARG A 26 7.92 4.89 -2.09
C ARG A 26 8.40 4.13 -3.33
N LYS A 27 8.82 2.87 -3.18
CA LYS A 27 9.19 2.02 -4.31
C LYS A 27 8.00 1.78 -5.23
N TRP A 28 6.81 1.53 -4.68
CA TRP A 28 5.59 1.37 -5.47
C TRP A 28 5.17 2.66 -6.20
N GLU A 29 5.35 3.83 -5.56
CA GLU A 29 5.19 5.14 -6.21
C GLU A 29 6.17 5.30 -7.38
N GLN A 30 7.46 4.99 -7.19
CA GLN A 30 8.49 5.06 -8.25
C GLN A 30 8.15 4.14 -9.44
N HIS A 31 7.55 2.98 -9.19
CA HIS A 31 7.06 2.08 -10.25
C HIS A 31 5.70 2.49 -10.85
N GLY A 32 5.14 3.64 -10.44
CA GLY A 32 3.86 4.15 -10.92
C GLY A 32 2.68 3.22 -10.61
N LEU A 33 2.72 2.53 -9.46
CA LEU A 33 1.62 1.70 -8.98
C LEU A 33 0.65 2.48 -8.09
N ILE A 34 1.11 3.56 -7.46
CA ILE A 34 0.34 4.45 -6.58
C ILE A 34 0.69 5.89 -6.94
N TYR A 35 -0.29 6.79 -6.88
CA TYR A 35 -0.13 8.20 -7.28
C TYR A 35 -0.58 9.13 -6.14
N PRO A 36 0.23 9.27 -5.07
CA PRO A 36 -0.12 10.14 -3.95
C PRO A 36 -0.14 11.62 -4.39
N VAL A 37 -1.05 12.38 -3.81
CA VAL A 37 -1.09 13.84 -3.98
C VAL A 37 0.11 14.45 -3.26
N ARG A 38 0.77 15.42 -3.90
CA ARG A 38 1.86 16.18 -3.29
C ARG A 38 1.33 17.52 -2.82
N GLU A 39 1.44 17.80 -1.52
CA GLU A 39 1.07 19.11 -0.97
C GLU A 39 2.08 20.18 -1.43
N GLY A 40 1.57 21.26 -2.03
CA GLY A 40 2.35 22.21 -2.83
C GLY A 40 3.48 22.96 -2.11
N ARG A 41 3.34 23.27 -0.81
CA ARG A 41 4.40 23.95 -0.03
C ARG A 41 5.39 22.97 0.61
N SER A 42 4.89 21.88 1.19
CA SER A 42 5.73 20.96 1.97
C SER A 42 6.29 19.79 1.16
N ARG A 43 5.86 19.63 -0.11
CA ARG A 43 6.08 18.43 -0.96
C ARG A 43 5.77 17.12 -0.23
N ARG A 44 4.88 17.16 0.78
CA ARG A 44 4.48 16.00 1.57
C ARG A 44 3.57 15.12 0.72
N ARG A 45 3.79 13.80 0.80
CA ARG A 45 2.98 12.79 0.12
C ARG A 45 1.73 12.51 0.95
N LEU A 46 0.60 12.72 0.33
CA LEU A 46 -0.72 12.50 0.87
C LEU A 46 -1.40 11.39 0.07
N TYR A 47 -1.73 10.31 0.76
CA TYR A 47 -2.38 9.14 0.20
C TYR A 47 -3.88 9.26 0.48
N SER A 48 -4.70 9.13 -0.55
CA SER A 48 -6.15 9.02 -0.38
C SER A 48 -6.52 7.63 0.12
N TRP A 49 -7.76 7.44 0.58
CA TRP A 49 -8.26 6.10 0.90
C TRP A 49 -8.14 5.12 -0.29
N GLN A 50 -8.40 5.59 -1.51
CA GLN A 50 -8.27 4.78 -2.73
C GLN A 50 -6.84 4.31 -2.97
N ASP A 51 -5.84 5.13 -2.61
CA ASP A 51 -4.43 4.74 -2.67
C ASP A 51 -4.09 3.66 -1.66
N ILE A 52 -4.71 3.70 -0.47
CA ILE A 52 -4.55 2.67 0.56
C ILE A 52 -5.12 1.33 0.09
N GLU A 53 -6.34 1.33 -0.45
CA GLU A 53 -6.97 0.12 -0.99
C GLU A 53 -6.13 -0.48 -2.13
N ARG A 54 -5.65 0.37 -3.05
CA ARG A 54 -4.75 -0.06 -4.12
C ARG A 54 -3.43 -0.62 -3.57
N ALA A 55 -2.85 0.00 -2.55
CA ALA A 55 -1.63 -0.47 -1.89
C ALA A 55 -1.83 -1.84 -1.22
N GLN A 56 -2.99 -2.08 -0.62
CA GLN A 56 -3.35 -3.39 -0.05
C GLN A 56 -3.48 -4.47 -1.14
N GLN A 57 -4.06 -4.13 -2.31
CA GLN A 57 -4.10 -5.03 -3.46
C GLN A 57 -2.69 -5.36 -3.96
N ILE A 58 -1.83 -4.35 -4.12
CA ILE A 58 -0.43 -4.53 -4.52
C ILE A 58 0.29 -5.45 -3.53
N ARG A 59 0.12 -5.22 -2.22
CA ARG A 59 0.68 -6.07 -1.17
C ARG A 59 0.26 -7.53 -1.35
N TYR A 60 -1.01 -7.78 -1.62
CA TYR A 60 -1.53 -9.12 -1.86
C TYR A 60 -0.83 -9.80 -3.05
N PHE A 61 -0.68 -9.10 -4.18
CA PHE A 61 -0.01 -9.66 -5.36
C PHE A 61 1.50 -9.90 -5.15
N VAL A 62 2.20 -8.98 -4.47
CA VAL A 62 3.64 -9.12 -4.19
C VAL A 62 3.89 -10.27 -3.20
N ILE A 63 3.19 -10.29 -2.07
CA ILE A 63 3.51 -11.17 -0.95
C ILE A 63 2.88 -12.56 -1.14
N ARG A 64 1.61 -12.63 -1.53
CA ARG A 64 0.87 -13.90 -1.62
C ARG A 64 1.02 -14.57 -2.98
N LYS A 65 1.03 -13.80 -4.07
CA LYS A 65 1.13 -14.33 -5.44
C LYS A 65 2.55 -14.29 -6.02
N ARG A 66 3.52 -13.72 -5.30
CA ARG A 66 4.93 -13.56 -5.72
C ARG A 66 5.07 -12.94 -7.11
N VAL A 67 4.17 -12.03 -7.45
CA VAL A 67 4.18 -11.36 -8.75
C VAL A 67 5.20 -10.23 -8.70
N PRO A 68 6.13 -10.15 -9.68
CA PRO A 68 7.08 -9.05 -9.70
C PRO A 68 6.36 -7.74 -10.05
N LEU A 69 6.83 -6.63 -9.46
CA LEU A 69 6.19 -5.30 -9.51
C LEU A 69 5.80 -4.84 -10.92
N ARG A 70 6.61 -5.18 -11.94
CA ARG A 70 6.36 -4.86 -13.35
C ARG A 70 5.05 -5.43 -13.90
N HIS A 71 4.59 -6.59 -13.41
CA HIS A 71 3.36 -7.24 -13.88
C HIS A 71 2.12 -6.82 -13.08
N ILE A 72 2.29 -6.13 -11.94
CA ILE A 72 1.18 -5.78 -11.05
C ILE A 72 0.23 -4.78 -11.70
N ARG A 73 0.72 -3.89 -12.56
CA ARG A 73 -0.12 -2.92 -13.27
C ARG A 73 -1.18 -3.62 -14.14
N LEU A 74 -0.80 -4.71 -14.82
CA LEU A 74 -1.74 -5.51 -15.61
C LEU A 74 -2.74 -6.23 -14.70
N GLN A 75 -2.28 -6.81 -13.59
CA GLN A 75 -3.17 -7.47 -12.63
C GLN A 75 -4.15 -6.52 -11.96
N LEU A 76 -3.76 -5.28 -11.64
CA LEU A 76 -4.67 -4.28 -11.08
C LEU A 76 -5.74 -3.87 -12.10
N ARG A 77 -5.40 -3.79 -13.39
CA ARG A 77 -6.37 -3.51 -14.47
C ARG A 77 -7.36 -4.65 -14.65
N LEU A 78 -6.86 -5.89 -14.69
CA LEU A 78 -7.69 -7.09 -14.87
C LEU A 78 -8.51 -7.44 -13.61
N GLY A 79 -7.93 -7.20 -12.42
CA GLY A 79 -8.50 -7.54 -11.13
C GLY A 79 -9.49 -6.51 -10.58
N ALA A 80 -9.56 -5.30 -11.15
CA ALA A 80 -10.56 -4.28 -10.80
C ALA A 80 -12.02 -4.78 -10.94
N VAL A 81 -12.23 -5.88 -11.68
CA VAL A 81 -13.55 -6.52 -11.86
C VAL A 81 -13.98 -7.36 -10.64
N ARG A 82 -13.07 -7.75 -9.74
CA ARG A 82 -13.40 -8.53 -8.53
C ARG A 82 -13.04 -7.73 -7.28
N LYS A 83 -14.02 -7.03 -6.70
CA LYS A 83 -13.92 -6.43 -5.35
C LYS A 83 -13.41 -7.50 -4.39
N ILE A 84 -12.22 -7.29 -3.83
CA ILE A 84 -11.69 -8.14 -2.75
C ILE A 84 -12.55 -7.83 -1.52
N PRO A 85 -13.16 -8.83 -0.85
CA PRO A 85 -13.96 -8.58 0.34
C PRO A 85 -13.08 -8.01 1.45
N ALA A 86 -13.48 -6.85 1.97
CA ALA A 86 -12.89 -6.21 3.12
C ALA A 86 -13.15 -7.05 4.37
N GLN A 87 -12.27 -8.02 4.67
CA GLN A 87 -12.30 -8.79 5.92
C GLN A 87 -10.88 -9.28 6.25
N ALA A 88 -10.24 -8.66 7.26
CA ALA A 88 -9.31 -9.27 8.22
C ALA A 88 -8.70 -8.15 9.10
N THR A 89 -9.41 -7.70 10.14
CA THR A 89 -9.30 -8.17 11.53
C THR A 89 -8.59 -7.09 12.36
N GLY A 90 -9.37 -6.45 13.25
CA GLY A 90 -8.80 -5.79 14.41
C GLY A 90 -8.44 -6.83 15.46
N ASP A 91 -7.33 -6.61 16.17
CA ASP A 91 -7.17 -7.04 17.55
C ASP A 91 -6.17 -6.11 18.23
N GLY A 92 -6.63 -5.40 19.25
CA GLY A 92 -5.78 -4.70 20.18
C GLY A 92 -5.37 -5.63 21.29
N ARG A 93 -4.11 -6.09 21.29
CA ARG A 93 -3.25 -6.30 22.47
C ARG A 93 -1.92 -6.95 22.04
N ARG A 94 -0.82 -6.38 22.54
CA ARG A 94 0.49 -6.99 22.85
C ARG A 94 1.16 -7.85 21.76
N GLY A 95 2.38 -7.43 21.39
CA GLY A 95 3.36 -8.28 20.73
C GLY A 95 3.60 -7.90 19.28
N ALA A 96 4.81 -7.43 19.00
CA ALA A 96 5.31 -7.29 17.65
C ALA A 96 5.10 -8.62 16.87
N PRO A 97 4.61 -8.60 15.63
CA PRO A 97 4.80 -9.75 14.77
C PRO A 97 6.29 -9.76 14.42
N LEU A 98 6.99 -10.78 14.93
CA LEU A 98 8.25 -11.24 14.38
C LEU A 98 8.00 -11.57 12.89
N ILE A 99 8.15 -10.58 12.03
CA ILE A 99 8.42 -10.85 10.62
C ILE A 99 9.83 -11.44 10.63
N PRO A 100 10.03 -12.70 10.22
CA PRO A 100 11.39 -13.22 10.10
C PRO A 100 12.15 -12.24 9.20
N ARG A 101 13.34 -11.83 9.63
CA ARG A 101 14.30 -11.07 8.82
C ARG A 101 14.72 -11.94 7.63
N LEU A 102 13.80 -12.14 6.68
CA LEU A 102 14.12 -12.79 5.42
C LEU A 102 14.90 -11.75 4.63
N ALA A 103 16.21 -11.86 4.79
CA ALA A 103 17.23 -11.29 3.95
C ALA A 103 16.73 -11.21 2.51
N LEU A 104 16.47 -9.99 2.04
CA LEU A 104 16.47 -9.73 0.62
C LEU A 104 17.93 -9.70 0.17
N ALA A 105 18.55 -10.89 0.13
CA ALA A 105 19.77 -11.10 -0.62
C ALA A 105 19.42 -10.92 -2.09
N ILE A 106 19.78 -9.76 -2.63
CA ILE A 106 19.83 -9.52 -4.07
C ILE A 106 21.24 -9.96 -4.48
N PRO A 107 21.44 -11.08 -5.20
CA PRO A 107 22.76 -11.39 -5.72
C PRO A 107 23.11 -10.41 -6.84
N ARG A 108 24.40 -10.04 -6.91
CA ARG A 108 25.01 -9.39 -8.09
C ARG A 108 25.38 -10.44 -9.11
#